data_AF-A0A5S4HDP1-F1
#
_entry.id   AF-A0A5S4HDP1-F1
#
_cell.length_a   1.000
_cell.length_b   1.000
_cell.length_c   1.000
_cell.angle_alpha   90.00
_cell.angle_beta   90.00
_cell.angle_gamma   90.00
#
_symmetry.space_group_name_H-M   'P 1'
#
loop_
_entity.id
_entity.type
_entity.pdbx_description
1 polymer ?
#
loop_
_entity_poly.entity_id
_entity_poly.type
_entity_poly.pdbx_seq_one_letter_code
_entity_poly.pdbx_strand_id
1 'polypeptide(L)'
;MRVHGMAWVGSRTPRFESMRRFLSDVVGLPVGLDQPDAVVFDLPDGDAFEVFKPTDTEHSFFDHPVAGLLVDDVRAARAELEAHGIAFIGDVHVGVATSWATEWSHFRAPDGHVYVLVSRPAAHPGGSRRAFDELRICLRVRDLDAAVRTYRDGLGLPVVDEWTHPGGQRGVLFAVAPAAIELFDEAQWDLVDDAETGARHGRDHALRVEVRDEAELRALASRLAAAGAAVQGEAVDTPWEQRCLRVGLPGDEQLTLFTLPDEERRVREAARRLLPR
;
A
#
# COMPACT_ATOMS: atom_id res chain seq x y z
N MET A 1 -8.16 -8.29 17.75
CA MET A 1 -7.88 -6.84 17.72
C MET A 1 -8.73 -6.17 16.65
N ARG A 2 -8.84 -4.83 16.64
CA ARG A 2 -9.51 -4.08 15.56
C ARG A 2 -8.46 -3.29 14.76
N VAL A 3 -8.41 -3.54 13.45
CA VAL A 3 -7.63 -2.74 12.51
C VAL A 3 -8.55 -1.66 11.93
N HIS A 4 -8.12 -0.39 12.00
CA HIS A 4 -8.92 0.74 11.54
C HIS A 4 -8.64 1.14 10.10
N GLY A 5 -7.43 0.87 9.60
CA GLY A 5 -6.95 1.39 8.33
C GLY A 5 -5.49 1.06 8.09
N MET A 6 -5.04 1.29 6.85
CA MET A 6 -3.62 1.35 6.50
C MET A 6 -3.24 2.81 6.60
N ALA A 7 -2.65 3.20 7.73
CA ALA A 7 -2.43 4.60 8.04
C ALA A 7 -1.00 5.08 7.79
N TRP A 8 -0.12 4.15 7.40
CA TRP A 8 1.28 4.45 7.16
C TRP A 8 1.85 3.50 6.10
N VAL A 9 2.76 3.98 5.27
CA VAL A 9 3.58 3.16 4.38
C VAL A 9 5.03 3.60 4.51
N GLY A 10 5.92 2.65 4.79
CA GLY A 10 7.35 2.88 4.87
C GLY A 10 8.10 2.26 3.72
N SER A 11 9.00 2.99 3.07
CA SER A 11 9.85 2.46 2.01
C SER A 11 11.31 2.84 2.24
N ARG A 12 12.20 1.85 2.32
CA ARG A 12 13.64 2.09 2.40
C ARG A 12 14.26 1.94 1.01
N THR A 13 15.05 2.93 0.57
CA THR A 13 15.59 2.91 -0.79
C THR A 13 16.98 3.56 -0.92
N PRO A 14 17.93 2.98 -1.68
CA PRO A 14 19.20 3.63 -2.01
C PRO A 14 19.01 4.82 -2.96
N ARG A 15 17.84 4.99 -3.56
CA ARG A 15 17.49 6.09 -4.46
C ARG A 15 16.68 7.17 -3.73
N PHE A 16 17.03 7.44 -2.46
CA PHE A 16 16.28 8.34 -1.55
C PHE A 16 15.93 9.69 -2.17
N GLU A 17 16.90 10.42 -2.71
CA GLU A 17 16.65 11.76 -3.29
C GLU A 17 15.75 11.72 -4.54
N SER A 18 15.76 10.62 -5.28
CA SER A 18 14.85 10.42 -6.40
C SER A 18 13.44 10.11 -5.93
N MET A 19 13.29 9.25 -4.91
CA MET A 19 11.99 8.91 -4.34
C MET A 19 11.37 10.11 -3.58
N ARG A 20 12.19 10.90 -2.88
CA ARG A 20 11.77 12.13 -2.22
C ARG A 20 11.19 13.11 -3.23
N ARG A 21 11.94 13.44 -4.28
CA ARG A 21 11.47 14.34 -5.36
C ARG A 21 10.25 13.77 -6.06
N PHE A 22 10.20 12.46 -6.26
CA PHE A 22 9.04 11.78 -6.83
C PHE A 22 7.77 12.06 -6.00
N LEU A 23 7.81 11.85 -4.69
CA LEU A 23 6.65 12.07 -3.83
C LEU A 23 6.31 13.56 -3.69
N SER A 24 7.30 14.45 -3.53
CA SER A 24 7.05 15.90 -3.37
C SER A 24 6.60 16.58 -4.66
N ASP A 25 7.38 16.44 -5.74
CA ASP A 25 7.29 17.33 -6.90
C ASP A 25 6.30 16.79 -7.93
N VAL A 26 6.04 15.48 -7.89
CA VAL A 26 5.35 14.74 -8.95
C VAL A 26 3.99 14.29 -8.49
N VAL A 27 3.98 13.50 -7.42
CA VAL A 27 2.74 13.08 -6.76
C VAL A 27 2.10 14.32 -6.13
N GLY A 28 2.92 15.23 -5.58
CA GLY A 28 2.46 16.48 -4.98
C GLY A 28 2.20 16.36 -3.49
N LEU A 29 2.84 15.39 -2.81
CA LEU A 29 2.65 15.18 -1.39
C LEU A 29 3.46 16.22 -0.59
N PRO A 30 2.84 16.92 0.37
CA PRO A 30 3.57 17.82 1.25
C PRO A 30 4.54 17.02 2.15
N VAL A 31 5.72 17.59 2.39
CA VAL A 31 6.63 17.07 3.41
C VAL A 31 6.09 17.49 4.77
N GLY A 32 5.66 16.52 5.57
CA GLY A 32 5.18 16.73 6.93
C GLY A 32 6.33 16.78 7.93
N LEU A 33 7.31 15.89 7.78
CA LEU A 33 8.50 15.83 8.62
C LEU A 33 9.75 15.53 7.80
N ASP A 34 10.80 16.32 8.02
CA ASP A 34 12.11 16.12 7.38
C ASP A 34 13.15 15.75 8.44
N GLN A 35 13.70 14.55 8.34
CA GLN A 35 14.60 13.96 9.34
C GLN A 35 15.98 13.68 8.74
N PRO A 36 17.02 13.46 9.58
CA PRO A 36 18.36 13.15 9.08
C PRO A 36 18.41 11.94 8.15
N ASP A 37 17.70 10.86 8.50
CA ASP A 37 17.74 9.57 7.77
C ASP A 37 16.40 9.17 7.13
N ALA A 38 15.37 10.02 7.23
CA ALA A 38 14.05 9.76 6.67
C ALA A 38 13.32 11.05 6.28
N VAL A 39 12.28 10.91 5.45
CA VAL A 39 11.33 11.98 5.17
C VAL A 39 9.92 11.41 5.23
N VAL A 40 9.02 12.10 5.91
CA VAL A 40 7.60 11.76 6.02
C VAL A 40 6.80 12.71 5.14
N PHE A 41 5.99 12.13 4.26
CA PHE A 41 5.03 12.83 3.44
C PHE A 41 3.64 12.66 4.02
N ASP A 42 2.90 13.75 4.16
CA ASP A 42 1.50 13.66 4.60
C ASP A 42 0.63 13.22 3.42
N LEU A 43 -0.23 12.25 3.68
CA LEU A 43 -1.32 11.88 2.78
C LEU A 43 -2.56 12.73 3.12
N PRO A 44 -3.46 12.98 2.15
CA PRO A 44 -4.54 13.96 2.34
C PRO A 44 -5.51 13.65 3.49
N ASP A 45 -5.53 12.41 3.95
CA ASP A 45 -6.33 11.84 5.04
C ASP A 45 -5.68 11.80 6.40
N GLY A 46 -4.47 12.35 6.53
CA GLY A 46 -3.70 12.30 7.77
C GLY A 46 -2.97 10.98 7.97
N ASP A 47 -2.83 10.18 6.91
CA ASP A 47 -1.93 9.03 6.88
C ASP A 47 -0.55 9.48 6.37
N ALA A 48 0.45 8.60 6.41
CA ALA A 48 1.82 8.96 6.06
C ALA A 48 2.47 8.01 5.06
N PHE A 49 3.28 8.58 4.18
CA PHE A 49 4.27 7.84 3.40
C PHE A 49 5.67 8.25 3.88
N GLU A 50 6.41 7.33 4.50
CA GLU A 50 7.76 7.58 4.99
C GLU A 50 8.79 6.90 4.09
N VAL A 51 9.81 7.67 3.68
CA VAL A 51 10.94 7.17 2.91
C VAL A 51 12.18 7.19 3.78
N PHE A 52 12.87 6.06 3.89
CA PHE A 52 14.08 5.89 4.69
C PHE A 52 15.34 5.82 3.81
N LYS A 53 16.41 6.46 4.26
CA LYS A 53 17.76 6.34 3.67
C LYS A 53 18.37 4.98 4.01
N PRO A 54 19.36 4.50 3.23
CA PRO A 54 20.09 3.29 3.60
C PRO A 54 20.91 3.41 4.90
N THR A 55 21.23 4.64 5.32
CA THR A 55 21.91 4.96 6.57
C THR A 55 21.03 4.72 7.79
N ASP A 56 19.70 4.68 7.64
CA ASP A 56 18.81 4.15 8.66
C ASP A 56 19.02 2.64 8.80
N THR A 57 19.56 2.24 9.96
CA THR A 57 19.87 0.84 10.27
C THR A 57 18.73 0.13 10.98
N GLU A 58 17.84 0.89 11.63
CA GLU A 58 16.68 0.37 12.36
C GLU A 58 15.66 -0.28 11.41
N HIS A 59 15.49 0.21 10.18
CA HIS A 59 14.61 -0.38 9.17
C HIS A 59 15.38 -1.11 8.06
N SER A 60 16.59 -1.62 8.37
CA SER A 60 17.43 -2.34 7.40
C SER A 60 16.77 -3.61 6.81
N PHE A 61 15.75 -4.15 7.49
CA PHE A 61 14.96 -5.31 7.06
C PHE A 61 13.80 -4.97 6.10
N PHE A 62 13.64 -3.70 5.70
CA PHE A 62 12.67 -3.31 4.68
C PHE A 62 13.24 -3.64 3.29
N ASP A 63 12.81 -4.76 2.73
CA ASP A 63 13.11 -5.21 1.36
C ASP A 63 12.00 -4.89 0.35
N HIS A 64 10.86 -4.39 0.85
CA HIS A 64 9.72 -3.89 0.08
C HIS A 64 9.04 -2.73 0.85
N PRO A 65 8.10 -1.99 0.24
CA PRO A 65 7.23 -1.08 0.98
C PRO A 65 6.45 -1.82 2.08
N VAL A 66 6.50 -1.31 3.32
CA VAL A 66 5.89 -1.90 4.50
C VAL A 66 4.61 -1.16 4.85
N ALA A 67 3.49 -1.89 4.90
CA ALA A 67 2.19 -1.35 5.25
C ALA A 67 1.98 -1.29 6.77
N GLY A 68 1.50 -0.14 7.25
CA GLY A 68 1.18 0.13 8.65
C GLY A 68 -0.29 -0.04 8.97
N LEU A 69 -0.60 -1.07 9.78
CA LEU A 69 -1.94 -1.39 10.25
C LEU A 69 -2.26 -0.56 11.51
N LEU A 70 -3.22 0.36 11.40
CA LEU A 70 -3.62 1.21 12.51
C LEU A 70 -4.47 0.43 13.52
N VAL A 71 -4.03 0.40 14.77
CA VAL A 71 -4.69 -0.27 15.90
C VAL A 71 -4.80 0.65 17.11
N ASP A 72 -5.75 0.36 18.01
CA ASP A 72 -5.94 1.12 19.25
C ASP A 72 -4.76 0.96 20.22
N ASP A 73 -4.21 -0.26 20.31
CA ASP A 73 -3.15 -0.63 21.24
C ASP A 73 -2.19 -1.62 20.55
N VAL A 74 -0.97 -1.15 20.26
CA VAL A 74 0.06 -1.94 19.57
C VAL A 74 0.53 -3.12 20.40
N ARG A 75 0.60 -2.96 21.73
CA ARG A 75 1.08 -4.02 22.64
C ARG A 75 0.06 -5.14 22.76
N ALA A 76 -1.21 -4.79 22.90
CA ALA A 76 -2.30 -5.76 22.93
C ALA A 76 -2.42 -6.50 21.58
N ALA A 77 -2.37 -5.76 20.47
CA ALA A 77 -2.37 -6.33 19.11
C ALA A 77 -1.19 -7.26 18.88
N ARG A 78 0.01 -6.87 19.31
CA ARG A 78 1.21 -7.72 19.26
C ARG A 78 1.04 -9.01 20.05
N ALA A 79 0.60 -8.92 21.31
CA ALA A 79 0.41 -10.09 22.16
C ALA A 79 -0.61 -11.08 21.56
N GLU A 80 -1.68 -10.56 20.94
CA GLU A 80 -2.66 -11.38 20.24
C GLU A 80 -2.04 -12.08 19.02
N LEU A 81 -1.24 -11.39 18.22
CA LEU A 81 -0.56 -11.98 17.06
C LEU A 81 0.52 -13.00 17.46
N GLU A 82 1.29 -12.73 18.52
CA GLU A 82 2.26 -13.66 19.09
C GLU A 82 1.57 -14.95 19.58
N ALA A 83 0.38 -14.84 20.18
CA ALA A 83 -0.42 -16.00 20.58
C ALA A 83 -0.88 -16.87 19.39
N HIS A 84 -0.93 -16.30 18.19
CA HIS A 84 -1.21 -17.00 16.94
C HIS A 84 0.07 -17.42 16.18
N GLY A 85 1.24 -17.33 16.82
CA GLY A 85 2.51 -17.79 16.26
C GLY A 85 3.19 -16.82 15.30
N ILE A 86 2.75 -15.56 15.24
CA ILE A 86 3.39 -14.53 14.41
C ILE A 86 4.68 -14.03 15.07
N ALA A 87 5.76 -13.98 14.28
CA ALA A 87 7.07 -13.55 14.75
C ALA A 87 7.25 -12.02 14.60
N PHE A 88 7.53 -11.35 15.72
CA PHE A 88 7.86 -9.93 15.75
C PHE A 88 9.36 -9.67 15.58
N ILE A 89 9.68 -8.54 14.95
CA ILE A 89 11.04 -8.05 14.72
C ILE A 89 11.30 -6.95 15.74
N GLY A 90 12.18 -7.24 16.71
CA GLY A 90 12.56 -6.30 17.74
C GLY A 90 11.47 -6.02 18.79
N ASP A 91 11.67 -4.93 19.54
CA ASP A 91 10.79 -4.50 20.61
C ASP A 91 9.66 -3.60 20.09
N VAL A 92 8.69 -3.29 20.95
CA VAL A 92 7.72 -2.23 20.68
C VAL A 92 8.41 -0.89 20.81
N HIS A 93 8.40 -0.10 19.76
CA HIS A 93 8.94 1.25 19.76
C HIS A 93 7.90 2.24 20.28
N VAL A 94 8.39 3.27 21.00
CA VAL A 94 7.57 4.36 21.52
C VAL A 94 7.99 5.64 20.82
N GLY A 95 7.02 6.30 20.19
CA GLY A 95 7.24 7.56 19.49
C GLY A 95 7.59 8.70 20.44
N VAL A 96 8.38 9.62 19.93
CA VAL A 96 8.65 10.90 20.59
C VAL A 96 7.68 11.97 20.07
N ALA A 97 7.73 13.18 20.61
CA ALA A 97 6.80 14.25 20.25
C ALA A 97 6.75 14.60 18.74
N THR A 98 7.82 14.29 18.00
CA THR A 98 7.92 14.51 16.55
C THR A 98 7.64 13.24 15.73
N SER A 99 7.46 12.09 16.36
CA SER A 99 7.14 10.85 15.65
C SER A 99 5.71 10.92 15.11
N TRP A 100 5.50 10.35 13.93
CA TRP A 100 4.16 10.25 13.34
C TRP A 100 3.25 9.31 14.15
N ALA A 101 3.77 8.15 14.55
CA ALA A 101 3.09 7.16 15.39
C ALA A 101 3.43 7.32 16.88
N THR A 102 2.49 7.00 17.76
CA THR A 102 2.71 6.94 19.22
C THR A 102 3.44 5.69 19.65
N GLU A 103 3.12 4.54 19.05
CA GLU A 103 3.86 3.29 19.21
C GLU A 103 3.83 2.52 17.89
N TRP A 104 4.83 1.68 17.66
CA TRP A 104 4.82 0.75 16.54
C TRP A 104 5.60 -0.54 16.82
N SER A 105 5.25 -1.61 16.11
CA SER A 105 5.98 -2.88 16.20
C SER A 105 5.91 -3.65 14.89
N HIS A 106 7.08 -4.06 14.39
CA HIS A 106 7.24 -4.76 13.12
C HIS A 106 7.08 -6.26 13.30
N PHE A 107 6.48 -6.93 12.33
CA PHE A 107 6.35 -8.39 12.33
C PHE A 107 6.43 -8.95 10.93
N ARG A 108 6.79 -10.23 10.84
CA ARG A 108 6.75 -10.98 9.59
C ARG A 108 5.45 -11.78 9.51
N ALA A 109 4.61 -11.47 8.54
CA ALA A 109 3.38 -12.20 8.30
C ALA A 109 3.66 -13.58 7.65
N PRO A 110 2.69 -14.52 7.65
CA PRO A 110 2.88 -15.87 7.11
C PRO A 110 3.12 -15.94 5.61
N ASP A 111 2.79 -14.87 4.87
CA ASP A 111 3.15 -14.72 3.46
C ASP A 111 4.64 -14.38 3.25
N GLY A 112 5.37 -14.11 4.33
CA GLY A 112 6.79 -13.78 4.33
C GLY A 112 7.07 -12.28 4.29
N HIS A 113 6.06 -11.42 4.11
CA HIS A 113 6.22 -9.97 4.06
C HIS A 113 6.29 -9.33 5.44
N VAL A 114 6.96 -8.19 5.53
CA VAL A 114 7.04 -7.38 6.74
C VAL A 114 5.87 -6.40 6.78
N TYR A 115 5.22 -6.33 7.95
CA TYR A 115 4.18 -5.37 8.28
C TYR A 115 4.53 -4.65 9.58
N VAL A 116 3.84 -3.54 9.84
CA VAL A 116 3.97 -2.81 11.09
C VAL A 116 2.59 -2.56 11.70
N LEU A 117 2.46 -2.84 12.99
CA LEU A 117 1.35 -2.32 13.79
C LEU A 117 1.70 -0.89 14.20
N VAL A 118 0.78 0.05 14.01
CA VAL A 118 0.97 1.45 14.42
C VAL A 118 -0.21 1.96 15.23
N SER A 119 0.06 2.85 16.17
CA SER A 119 -0.96 3.69 16.82
C SER A 119 -0.66 5.16 16.58
N ARG A 120 -1.68 6.03 16.63
CA ARG A 120 -1.52 7.49 16.49
C ARG A 120 -2.29 8.25 17.56
N PRO A 121 -1.94 9.51 17.87
CA PRO A 121 -2.73 10.35 18.79
C PRO A 121 -4.17 10.54 18.30
N ALA A 122 -5.12 10.62 19.23
CA ALA A 122 -6.55 10.80 18.92
C ALA A 122 -6.87 12.10 18.14
N ALA A 123 -5.99 13.12 18.21
CA ALA A 123 -6.09 14.34 17.43
C ALA A 123 -4.91 14.39 16.44
N HIS A 124 -5.11 13.87 15.23
CA HIS A 124 -4.13 13.93 14.13
C HIS A 124 -4.68 14.80 12.99
N PRO A 125 -3.88 15.69 12.37
CA PRO A 125 -4.35 16.55 11.30
C PRO A 125 -4.57 15.77 9.99
N GLY A 126 -5.79 15.28 9.77
CA GLY A 126 -6.29 14.81 8.47
C GLY A 126 -7.46 15.69 7.99
N GLY A 127 -7.61 15.91 6.68
CA GLY A 127 -8.75 16.69 6.16
C GLY A 127 -8.58 17.44 4.84
N SER A 128 -7.52 17.21 4.07
CA SER A 128 -7.40 17.81 2.73
C SER A 128 -8.06 16.93 1.66
N ARG A 129 -8.61 17.56 0.61
CA ARG A 129 -9.33 16.85 -0.45
C ARG A 129 -8.32 16.08 -1.33
N ARG A 130 -8.44 14.75 -1.38
CA ARG A 130 -7.59 13.85 -2.16
C ARG A 130 -7.66 14.11 -3.67
N ALA A 131 -6.59 13.80 -4.40
CA ALA A 131 -6.55 13.71 -5.86
C ALA A 131 -6.75 12.28 -6.41
N PHE A 132 -6.90 11.29 -5.51
CA PHE A 132 -7.13 9.86 -5.82
C PHE A 132 -8.15 9.29 -4.84
N ASP A 133 -8.85 8.22 -5.23
CA ASP A 133 -9.98 7.69 -4.45
C ASP A 133 -9.60 6.50 -3.54
N GLU A 134 -8.55 5.73 -3.89
CA GLU A 134 -8.04 4.58 -3.12
C GLU A 134 -6.58 4.24 -3.50
N LEU A 135 -5.76 3.87 -2.51
CA LEU A 135 -4.38 3.37 -2.69
C LEU A 135 -4.35 1.88 -2.36
N ARG A 136 -3.82 1.02 -3.23
CA ARG A 136 -3.71 -0.41 -2.96
C ARG A 136 -2.26 -0.86 -2.93
N ILE A 137 -1.99 -1.82 -2.05
CA ILE A 137 -0.72 -2.56 -2.01
C ILE A 137 -1.03 -3.98 -2.45
N CYS A 138 -0.34 -4.43 -3.48
CA CYS A 138 -0.54 -5.74 -4.08
C CYS A 138 0.67 -6.60 -3.80
N LEU A 139 0.43 -7.81 -3.29
CA LEU A 139 1.46 -8.72 -2.85
C LEU A 139 1.27 -10.06 -3.53
N ARG A 140 2.35 -10.57 -4.11
CA ARG A 140 2.42 -11.92 -4.65
C ARG A 140 2.71 -12.88 -3.51
N VAL A 141 1.84 -13.84 -3.28
CA VAL A 141 1.97 -14.82 -2.20
C VAL A 141 2.05 -16.24 -2.75
N ARG A 142 2.85 -17.09 -2.12
CA ARG A 142 3.02 -18.49 -2.56
C ARG A 142 1.86 -19.40 -2.13
N ASP A 143 1.23 -19.09 -1.00
CA ASP A 143 0.08 -19.83 -0.47
C ASP A 143 -1.04 -18.83 -0.15
N LEU A 144 -1.93 -18.63 -1.13
CA LEU A 144 -3.04 -17.70 -1.02
C LEU A 144 -4.02 -18.11 0.09
N ASP A 145 -4.27 -19.40 0.28
CA ASP A 145 -5.22 -19.88 1.30
C ASP A 145 -4.69 -19.63 2.71
N ALA A 146 -3.38 -19.81 2.93
CA ALA A 146 -2.74 -19.46 4.19
C ALA A 146 -2.74 -17.95 4.45
N ALA A 147 -2.46 -17.15 3.42
CA ALA A 147 -2.52 -15.72 3.53
C ALA A 147 -3.95 -15.25 3.86
N VAL A 148 -4.97 -15.71 3.13
CA VAL A 148 -6.39 -15.37 3.39
C VAL A 148 -6.81 -15.72 4.80
N ARG A 149 -6.47 -16.92 5.32
CA ARG A 149 -6.75 -17.25 6.73
C ARG A 149 -6.11 -16.25 7.69
N THR A 150 -4.87 -15.83 7.40
CA THR A 150 -4.18 -14.84 8.24
C THR A 150 -4.85 -13.47 8.17
N TYR A 151 -5.09 -12.92 6.99
CA TYR A 151 -5.64 -11.57 6.82
C TYR A 151 -7.10 -11.48 7.23
N ARG A 152 -7.93 -12.46 6.84
CA ARG A 152 -9.35 -12.50 7.18
C ARG A 152 -9.58 -12.94 8.61
N ASP A 153 -9.06 -14.11 9.00
CA ASP A 153 -9.42 -14.76 10.26
C ASP A 153 -8.51 -14.30 11.40
N GLY A 154 -7.23 -14.01 11.12
CA GLY A 154 -6.26 -13.52 12.10
C GLY A 154 -6.32 -12.00 12.33
N LEU A 155 -6.21 -11.21 11.25
CA LEU A 155 -6.23 -9.74 11.33
C LEU A 155 -7.66 -9.16 11.35
N GLY A 156 -8.67 -9.95 10.99
CA GLY A 156 -10.06 -9.49 10.94
C GLY A 156 -10.38 -8.58 9.76
N LEU A 157 -9.55 -8.57 8.71
CA LEU A 157 -9.79 -7.70 7.56
C LEU A 157 -10.99 -8.24 6.74
N PRO A 158 -11.98 -7.39 6.45
CA PRO A 158 -13.10 -7.80 5.61
C PRO A 158 -12.62 -8.01 4.17
N VAL A 159 -12.96 -9.17 3.60
CA VAL A 159 -12.83 -9.42 2.17
C VAL A 159 -13.82 -8.52 1.45
N VAL A 160 -13.31 -7.64 0.59
CA VAL A 160 -14.14 -6.79 -0.30
C VAL A 160 -14.55 -7.58 -1.52
N ASP A 161 -13.61 -8.34 -2.06
CA ASP A 161 -13.82 -9.13 -3.26
C ASP A 161 -12.84 -10.32 -3.27
N GLU A 162 -13.30 -11.43 -3.84
CA GLU A 162 -12.53 -12.66 -4.02
C GLU A 162 -12.90 -13.23 -5.39
N TRP A 163 -11.87 -13.47 -6.21
CA TRP A 163 -12.08 -13.90 -7.59
C TRP A 163 -11.28 -15.14 -7.91
N THR A 164 -11.84 -15.92 -8.82
CA THR A 164 -11.17 -17.02 -9.52
C THR A 164 -11.50 -16.88 -11.00
N HIS A 165 -10.48 -16.71 -11.83
CA HIS A 165 -10.64 -16.55 -13.27
C HIS A 165 -10.64 -17.93 -13.99
N PRO A 166 -11.10 -17.99 -15.26
CA PRO A 166 -11.25 -19.27 -15.99
C PRO A 166 -9.97 -20.12 -16.13
N GLY A 167 -8.79 -19.52 -15.98
CA GLY A 167 -7.51 -20.21 -16.01
C GLY A 167 -7.04 -20.74 -14.64
N GLY A 168 -7.84 -20.59 -13.59
CA GLY A 168 -7.49 -21.00 -12.22
C GLY A 168 -6.68 -19.95 -11.45
N GLN A 169 -6.49 -18.74 -11.99
CA GLN A 169 -5.84 -17.64 -11.30
C GLN A 169 -6.72 -17.13 -10.16
N ARG A 170 -6.12 -16.84 -9.01
CA ARG A 170 -6.85 -16.41 -7.82
C ARG A 170 -6.30 -15.12 -7.25
N GLY A 171 -7.20 -14.28 -6.75
CA GLY A 171 -6.84 -13.12 -5.97
C GLY A 171 -7.88 -12.79 -4.91
N VAL A 172 -7.44 -12.17 -3.83
CA VAL A 172 -8.30 -11.71 -2.74
C VAL A 172 -7.95 -10.28 -2.39
N LEU A 173 -8.99 -9.47 -2.21
CA LEU A 173 -8.87 -8.09 -1.82
C LEU A 173 -9.45 -7.85 -0.42
N PHE A 174 -8.67 -7.21 0.44
CA PHE A 174 -9.05 -6.80 1.78
C PHE A 174 -9.30 -5.30 1.86
N ALA A 175 -10.37 -4.89 2.54
CA ALA A 175 -10.64 -3.48 2.80
C ALA A 175 -9.75 -2.99 3.95
N VAL A 176 -8.95 -1.96 3.69
CA VAL A 176 -8.18 -1.26 4.72
C VAL A 176 -8.27 0.25 4.49
N ALA A 177 -9.49 0.77 4.56
CA ALA A 177 -9.79 2.04 3.92
C ALA A 177 -8.96 3.23 4.44
N PRO A 178 -8.65 4.20 3.55
CA PRO A 178 -9.06 4.30 2.13
C PRO A 178 -8.28 3.36 1.21
N ALA A 179 -7.44 2.51 1.76
CA ALA A 179 -6.51 1.67 1.05
C ALA A 179 -6.96 0.20 1.05
N ALA A 180 -6.27 -0.65 0.29
CA ALA A 180 -6.63 -2.05 0.13
C ALA A 180 -5.40 -2.93 -0.02
N ILE A 181 -5.46 -4.17 0.50
CA ILE A 181 -4.43 -5.18 0.26
C ILE A 181 -4.98 -6.18 -0.75
N GLU A 182 -4.29 -6.32 -1.88
CA GLU A 182 -4.58 -7.36 -2.88
C GLU A 182 -3.52 -8.46 -2.80
N LEU A 183 -3.96 -9.71 -2.69
CA LEU A 183 -3.07 -10.87 -2.69
C LEU A 183 -3.26 -11.65 -3.98
N PHE A 184 -2.16 -11.89 -4.71
CA PHE A 184 -2.15 -12.66 -5.95
C PHE A 184 -1.36 -13.95 -5.76
N ASP A 185 -1.87 -15.07 -6.28
CA ASP A 185 -1.02 -16.22 -6.54
C ASP A 185 -0.10 -15.96 -7.76
N GLU A 186 0.83 -16.88 -8.04
CA GLU A 186 1.78 -16.74 -9.16
C GLU A 186 1.06 -16.63 -10.51
N ALA A 187 0.00 -17.41 -10.74
CA ALA A 187 -0.72 -17.41 -12.01
C ALA A 187 -1.49 -16.09 -12.22
N GLN A 188 -2.04 -15.51 -11.16
CA GLN A 188 -2.68 -14.21 -11.18
C GLN A 188 -1.67 -13.08 -11.39
N TRP A 189 -0.51 -13.13 -10.74
CA TRP A 189 0.56 -12.15 -10.94
C TRP A 189 1.01 -12.11 -12.41
N ASP A 190 1.22 -13.29 -12.98
CA ASP A 190 1.60 -13.46 -14.38
C ASP A 190 0.53 -12.96 -15.34
N LEU A 191 -0.75 -13.23 -15.05
CA LEU A 191 -1.88 -12.71 -15.81
C LEU A 191 -1.93 -11.17 -15.77
N VAL A 192 -1.65 -10.57 -14.62
CA VAL A 192 -1.63 -9.12 -14.45
C VAL A 192 -0.50 -8.50 -15.28
N ASP A 193 0.70 -9.09 -15.23
CA ASP A 193 1.84 -8.64 -16.03
C ASP A 193 1.58 -8.79 -17.54
N ASP A 194 0.98 -9.90 -17.97
CA ASP A 194 0.58 -10.15 -19.36
C ASP A 194 -0.46 -9.14 -19.86
N ALA A 195 -1.49 -8.88 -19.05
CA ALA A 195 -2.57 -7.98 -19.41
C ALA A 195 -2.13 -6.51 -19.41
N GLU A 196 -1.35 -6.07 -18.42
CA GLU A 196 -1.00 -4.66 -18.26
C GLU A 196 0.21 -4.23 -19.09
N THR A 197 1.15 -5.14 -19.37
CA THR A 197 2.42 -4.79 -20.03
C THR A 197 2.92 -5.81 -21.05
N GLY A 198 2.46 -7.05 -21.01
CA GLY A 198 2.98 -8.15 -21.82
C GLY A 198 4.39 -8.60 -21.43
N ALA A 199 4.91 -8.20 -20.27
CA ALA A 199 6.27 -8.52 -19.82
C ALA A 199 6.32 -8.81 -18.32
N ARG A 200 7.24 -9.69 -17.90
CA ARG A 200 7.51 -9.99 -16.49
C ARG A 200 8.45 -8.96 -15.88
N HIS A 201 8.15 -8.50 -14.67
CA HIS A 201 8.96 -7.46 -14.00
C HIS A 201 9.80 -7.93 -12.82
N GLY A 202 9.71 -9.20 -12.43
CA GLY A 202 10.62 -9.82 -11.45
C GLY A 202 10.49 -9.25 -10.03
N ARG A 203 9.28 -8.91 -9.62
CA ARG A 203 8.94 -8.42 -8.28
C ARG A 203 7.78 -9.24 -7.72
N ASP A 204 7.74 -9.30 -6.39
CA ASP A 204 6.69 -10.00 -5.65
C ASP A 204 5.70 -9.01 -5.01
N HIS A 205 5.78 -7.72 -5.35
CA HIS A 205 4.90 -6.66 -4.85
C HIS A 205 4.74 -5.51 -5.86
N ALA A 206 3.66 -4.75 -5.74
CA ALA A 206 3.41 -3.53 -6.50
C ALA A 206 2.46 -2.57 -5.77
N LEU A 207 2.53 -1.29 -6.14
CA LEU A 207 1.56 -0.27 -5.75
C LEU A 207 0.49 -0.11 -6.84
N ARG A 208 -0.75 0.17 -6.44
CA ARG A 208 -1.81 0.56 -7.37
C ARG A 208 -2.56 1.78 -6.85
N VAL A 209 -2.91 2.70 -7.75
CA VAL A 209 -3.65 3.91 -7.42
C VAL A 209 -4.89 3.99 -8.29
N GLU A 210 -6.06 4.04 -7.65
CA GLU A 210 -7.32 4.31 -8.34
C GLU A 210 -7.48 5.81 -8.58
N VAL A 211 -7.78 6.16 -9.82
CA VAL A 211 -8.14 7.53 -10.21
C VAL A 211 -9.59 7.60 -10.71
N ARG A 212 -10.14 8.82 -10.70
CA ARG A 212 -11.56 9.07 -10.98
C ARG A 212 -11.96 8.65 -12.38
N ASP A 213 -11.17 9.04 -13.37
CA ASP A 213 -11.50 8.89 -14.77
C ASP A 213 -10.24 8.92 -15.62
N GLU A 214 -10.42 8.75 -16.94
CA GLU A 214 -9.33 8.73 -17.89
C GLU A 214 -8.58 10.07 -17.99
N ALA A 215 -9.25 11.20 -17.72
CA ALA A 215 -8.60 12.50 -17.75
C ALA A 215 -7.61 12.64 -16.59
N GLU A 216 -8.02 12.25 -15.37
CA GLU A 216 -7.15 12.22 -14.19
C GLU A 216 -6.02 11.18 -14.36
N LEU A 217 -6.30 10.03 -14.97
CA LEU A 217 -5.28 9.02 -15.30
C LEU A 217 -4.19 9.60 -16.19
N ARG A 218 -4.57 10.23 -17.31
CA ARG A 218 -3.62 10.85 -18.25
C ARG A 218 -2.87 12.02 -17.61
N ALA A 219 -3.55 12.83 -16.79
CA ALA A 219 -2.93 13.96 -16.09
C ALA A 219 -1.89 13.49 -15.06
N LEU A 220 -2.20 12.47 -14.26
CA LEU A 220 -1.27 11.87 -13.32
C LEU A 220 -0.10 11.19 -14.05
N ALA A 221 -0.36 10.40 -15.09
CA ALA A 221 0.69 9.78 -15.90
C ALA A 221 1.66 10.80 -16.52
N SER A 222 1.13 11.92 -17.04
CA SER A 222 1.95 13.00 -17.60
C SER A 222 2.84 13.65 -16.55
N ARG A 223 2.33 13.88 -15.34
CA ARG A 223 3.14 14.35 -14.20
C ARG A 223 4.24 13.35 -13.85
N LEU A 224 3.89 12.07 -13.72
CA LEU A 224 4.85 10.98 -13.43
C LEU A 224 5.98 10.94 -14.47
N ALA A 225 5.64 11.01 -15.76
CA ALA A 225 6.61 11.03 -16.86
C ALA A 225 7.51 12.27 -16.83
N ALA A 226 6.95 13.46 -16.59
CA ALA A 226 7.71 14.71 -16.49
C ALA A 226 8.77 14.69 -15.38
N ALA A 227 8.61 13.81 -14.40
CA ALA A 227 9.55 13.63 -13.31
C ALA A 227 10.45 12.39 -13.41
N GLY A 228 10.47 11.76 -14.57
CA GLY A 228 11.38 10.66 -14.87
C GLY A 228 10.86 9.27 -14.52
N ALA A 229 9.57 9.12 -14.20
CA ALA A 229 8.95 7.79 -14.15
C ALA A 229 8.77 7.25 -15.58
N ALA A 230 8.95 5.94 -15.76
CA ALA A 230 8.82 5.29 -17.06
C ALA A 230 7.37 4.85 -17.29
N VAL A 231 6.56 5.68 -17.95
CA VAL A 231 5.20 5.29 -18.37
C VAL A 231 5.31 4.21 -19.44
N GLN A 232 4.72 3.04 -19.17
CA GLN A 232 4.83 1.88 -20.02
C GLN A 232 3.62 1.81 -20.96
N GLY A 233 3.77 2.36 -22.16
CA GLY A 233 2.76 2.29 -23.22
C GLY A 233 1.52 3.15 -22.97
N GLU A 234 0.41 2.75 -23.57
CA GLU A 234 -0.91 3.37 -23.38
C GLU A 234 -1.73 2.61 -22.34
N ALA A 235 -2.78 3.24 -21.81
CA ALA A 235 -3.69 2.57 -20.90
C ALA A 235 -4.43 1.43 -21.63
N VAL A 236 -4.49 0.27 -20.99
CA VAL A 236 -5.07 -0.97 -21.53
C VAL A 236 -6.31 -1.36 -20.76
N ASP A 237 -7.29 -1.93 -21.46
CA ASP A 237 -8.45 -2.55 -20.84
C ASP A 237 -8.08 -3.99 -20.44
N THR A 238 -8.28 -4.30 -19.17
CA THR A 238 -7.90 -5.58 -18.59
C THR A 238 -9.07 -6.57 -18.57
N PRO A 239 -8.81 -7.88 -18.48
CA PRO A 239 -9.86 -8.90 -18.39
C PRO A 239 -10.82 -8.76 -17.20
N TRP A 240 -10.43 -7.99 -16.18
CA TRP A 240 -11.25 -7.66 -15.00
C TRP A 240 -11.88 -6.26 -15.09
N GLU A 241 -12.10 -5.79 -16.32
CA GLU A 241 -12.88 -4.59 -16.66
C GLU A 241 -12.31 -3.26 -16.11
N GLN A 242 -11.05 -3.25 -15.67
CA GLN A 242 -10.35 -2.02 -15.31
C GLN A 242 -9.55 -1.50 -16.49
N ARG A 243 -9.46 -0.17 -16.59
CA ARG A 243 -8.50 0.48 -17.49
C ARG A 243 -7.24 0.80 -16.70
N CYS A 244 -6.12 0.19 -17.07
CA CYS A 244 -4.88 0.20 -16.31
C CYS A 244 -3.74 0.81 -17.12
N LEU A 245 -2.83 1.53 -16.46
CA LEU A 245 -1.60 2.06 -17.02
C LEU A 245 -0.44 1.78 -16.07
N ARG A 246 0.53 0.99 -16.53
CA ARG A 246 1.73 0.67 -15.74
C ARG A 246 2.75 1.80 -15.83
N VAL A 247 3.35 2.12 -14.69
CA VAL A 247 4.39 3.13 -14.53
C VAL A 247 5.54 2.54 -13.72
N GLY A 248 6.73 2.53 -14.31
CA GLY A 248 7.96 2.18 -13.61
C GLY A 248 8.44 3.35 -12.75
N LEU A 249 8.61 3.10 -11.45
CA LEU A 249 9.09 4.08 -10.48
C LEU A 249 10.60 3.92 -10.22
N PRO A 250 11.26 4.97 -9.69
CA PRO A 250 12.64 4.84 -9.21
C PRO A 250 12.74 3.71 -8.17
N GLY A 251 13.81 2.91 -8.23
CA GLY A 251 13.94 1.76 -7.32
C GLY A 251 13.59 0.43 -7.96
N ASP A 252 13.20 0.43 -9.24
CA ASP A 252 12.62 -0.73 -9.94
C ASP A 252 11.29 -1.14 -9.30
N GLU A 253 10.62 -0.16 -8.68
CA GLU A 253 9.32 -0.26 -8.03
C GLU A 253 8.20 -0.08 -9.07
N GLN A 254 7.04 -0.68 -8.80
CA GLN A 254 5.97 -0.77 -9.78
C GLN A 254 4.72 -0.04 -9.30
N LEU A 255 4.17 0.83 -10.16
CA LEU A 255 2.89 1.50 -9.93
C LEU A 255 1.94 1.22 -11.08
N THR A 256 0.71 0.83 -10.76
CA THR A 256 -0.39 0.81 -11.74
C THR A 256 -1.39 1.91 -11.42
N LEU A 257 -1.63 2.82 -12.36
CA LEU A 257 -2.76 3.72 -12.32
C LEU A 257 -3.97 3.03 -12.94
N PHE A 258 -5.14 3.10 -12.32
CA PHE A 258 -6.32 2.46 -12.89
C PHE A 258 -7.63 3.18 -12.61
N THR A 259 -8.62 2.93 -13.45
CA THR A 259 -10.02 3.33 -13.21
C THR A 259 -10.90 2.10 -13.03
N LEU A 260 -11.84 2.17 -12.09
CA LEU A 260 -12.85 1.13 -11.89
C LEU A 260 -14.07 1.27 -12.82
N PRO A 261 -14.77 0.16 -13.12
CA PRO A 261 -16.13 0.19 -13.66
C PRO A 261 -17.09 1.00 -12.78
N ASP A 262 -18.08 1.64 -13.41
CA ASP A 262 -19.04 2.53 -12.73
C ASP A 262 -19.80 1.87 -11.57
N GLU A 263 -20.18 0.60 -11.72
CA GLU A 263 -20.89 -0.15 -10.68
C GLU A 263 -19.99 -0.43 -9.47
N GLU A 264 -18.79 -0.96 -9.71
CA GLU A 264 -17.82 -1.25 -8.65
C GLU A 264 -17.41 0.04 -7.92
N ARG A 265 -17.18 1.13 -8.67
CA ARG A 265 -16.88 2.45 -8.11
C ARG A 265 -17.98 2.91 -7.16
N ARG A 266 -19.27 2.77 -7.54
CA ARG A 266 -20.40 3.14 -6.68
C ARG A 266 -20.46 2.32 -5.39
N VAL A 267 -20.21 1.01 -5.47
CA VAL A 267 -20.17 0.12 -4.30
C VAL A 267 -19.03 0.53 -3.37
N ARG A 268 -17.83 0.79 -3.92
CA ARG A 268 -16.67 1.20 -3.14
C ARG A 268 -16.80 2.58 -2.53
N GLU A 269 -17.40 3.54 -3.23
CA GLU A 269 -17.70 4.85 -2.66
C GLU A 269 -18.59 4.73 -1.42
N ALA A 270 -19.55 3.80 -1.40
CA ALA A 270 -20.38 3.55 -0.22
C ALA A 270 -19.56 2.93 0.93
N ALA A 271 -18.71 1.94 0.62
CA ALA A 271 -17.80 1.32 1.60
C ALA A 271 -16.82 2.35 2.21
N ARG A 272 -16.24 3.23 1.38
CA ARG A 272 -15.33 4.32 1.79
C ARG A 272 -16.00 5.32 2.74
N ARG A 273 -17.31 5.52 2.62
CA ARG A 273 -18.10 6.43 3.49
C ARG A 273 -18.47 5.82 4.85
N LEU A 274 -18.34 4.50 5.02
CA LEU A 274 -18.69 3.79 6.26
C LEU A 274 -17.56 3.80 7.30
N LEU A 275 -16.41 4.41 7.00
CA LEU A 275 -15.32 4.54 7.96
C LEU A 275 -15.41 5.88 8.68
N PRO A 276 -15.10 5.90 9.99
CA PRO A 276 -15.11 7.13 10.76
C PRO A 276 -14.18 8.17 10.11
N ARG A 277 -14.72 9.38 9.94
CA ARG A 277 -13.95 10.55 9.51
C ARG A 277 -12.89 10.92 10.53
#